data_AF-A0A059XLT6-F1
#
_entry.id   AF-A0A059XLT6-F1
#
_cell.length_a   1.000
_cell.length_b   1.000
_cell.length_c   1.000
_cell.angle_alpha   90.00
_cell.angle_beta   90.00
_cell.angle_gamma   90.00
#
_symmetry.space_group_name_H-M   'P 1'
#
loop_
_entity.id
_entity.type
_entity.pdbx_description
1 polymer ?
#
loop_
_entity_poly.entity_id
_entity_poly.type
_entity_poly.pdbx_seq_one_letter_code
_entity_poly.pdbx_strand_id
1 'polypeptide(L)'
;MLTIQTNSAAIPVLKPIVLNQDFINRIKGGSLKSSSIVIIADDDEYVFFVQCIKKWDESLHQNSNIVRLQCDNGIADNGDLATIDVASAIDISVIFKMNYHDLKAKLDYQNYDFNSMPYLGIEDQLLIVNKLSAKLNDTTNLPKLVVLRKSKQE
;
A
#
# COMPACT_ATOMS: atom_id res chain seq x y z
N MET A 1 -31.91 -11.79 11.64
CA MET A 1 -31.48 -11.22 10.35
C MET A 1 -29.97 -11.34 10.29
N LEU A 2 -29.44 -12.23 9.45
CA LEU A 2 -28.00 -12.33 9.20
C LEU A 2 -27.67 -11.34 8.09
N THR A 3 -27.12 -10.18 8.44
CA THR A 3 -26.63 -9.22 7.46
C THR A 3 -25.32 -9.78 6.89
N ILE A 4 -25.39 -10.44 5.74
CA ILE A 4 -24.19 -10.81 4.99
C ILE A 4 -23.62 -9.50 4.46
N GLN A 5 -22.58 -8.98 5.10
CA GLN A 5 -21.79 -7.88 4.57
C GLN A 5 -21.01 -8.41 3.35
N THR A 6 -21.63 -8.34 2.18
CA THR A 6 -20.91 -8.45 0.92
C THR A 6 -20.09 -7.18 0.75
N ASN A 7 -18.89 -7.12 1.35
CA ASN A 7 -17.89 -6.10 1.04
C ASN A 7 -17.37 -6.36 -0.39
N SER A 8 -18.21 -6.02 -1.37
CA SER A 8 -17.96 -6.13 -2.82
C SER A 8 -17.12 -4.97 -3.35
N ALA A 9 -16.74 -4.00 -2.51
CA ALA A 9 -15.92 -2.87 -2.92
C ALA A 9 -14.55 -3.35 -3.46
N ALA A 10 -14.13 -2.75 -4.57
CA ALA A 10 -12.79 -2.91 -5.09
C ALA A 10 -11.77 -2.35 -4.07
N ILE A 11 -10.59 -2.97 -3.93
CA ILE A 11 -9.57 -2.37 -3.07
C ILE A 11 -9.07 -1.10 -3.76
N PRO A 12 -9.17 0.07 -3.12
CA PRO A 12 -8.81 1.33 -3.75
C PRO A 12 -7.30 1.44 -4.02
N VAL A 13 -6.97 1.89 -5.23
CA VAL A 13 -5.61 2.25 -5.64
C VAL A 13 -5.24 3.59 -5.02
N LEU A 14 -3.97 3.77 -4.66
CA LEU A 14 -3.43 4.98 -3.99
C LEU A 14 -4.13 5.34 -2.66
N LYS A 15 -4.71 4.34 -1.98
CA LYS A 15 -5.18 4.45 -0.60
C LYS A 15 -4.24 3.68 0.32
N PRO A 16 -3.74 4.28 1.42
CA PRO A 16 -3.02 3.52 2.43
C PRO A 16 -3.95 2.52 3.11
N ILE A 17 -3.59 1.25 3.11
CA ILE A 17 -4.39 0.17 3.68
C ILE A 17 -3.53 -0.72 4.57
N VAL A 18 -4.16 -1.34 5.58
CA VAL A 18 -3.49 -2.12 6.61
C VAL A 18 -3.77 -3.62 6.40
N LEU A 19 -2.69 -4.39 6.40
CA LEU A 19 -2.67 -5.84 6.36
C LEU A 19 -2.68 -6.39 7.79
N ASN A 20 -3.29 -7.55 7.97
CA ASN A 20 -3.27 -8.23 9.25
C ASN A 20 -1.84 -8.67 9.62
N GLN A 21 -1.52 -8.58 10.91
CA GLN A 21 -0.15 -8.84 11.39
C GLN A 21 0.25 -10.32 11.20
N ASP A 22 -0.70 -11.25 11.31
CA ASP A 22 -0.47 -12.67 11.09
C ASP A 22 0.04 -12.97 9.68
N PHE A 23 -0.46 -12.25 8.67
CA PHE A 23 0.03 -12.36 7.31
C PHE A 23 1.47 -11.86 7.20
N ILE A 24 1.75 -10.66 7.73
CA ILE A 24 3.10 -10.08 7.72
C ILE A 24 4.11 -11.06 8.36
N ASN A 25 3.77 -11.62 9.52
CA ASN A 25 4.60 -12.56 10.25
C ASN A 25 4.86 -13.86 9.48
N ARG A 26 3.98 -14.24 8.55
CA ARG A 26 4.09 -15.46 7.73
C ARG A 26 4.85 -15.25 6.43
N ILE A 27 5.13 -14.02 6.03
CA ILE A 27 5.93 -13.75 4.82
C ILE A 27 7.37 -14.18 5.08
N LYS A 28 7.74 -15.31 4.48
CA LYS A 28 9.11 -15.84 4.55
C LYS A 28 10.11 -14.84 3.95
N GLY A 29 11.25 -14.69 4.60
CA GLY A 29 12.32 -13.80 4.17
C GLY A 29 12.19 -12.34 4.61
N GLY A 30 11.14 -11.98 5.35
CA GLY A 30 11.01 -10.64 5.97
C GLY A 30 11.04 -9.49 4.96
N SER A 31 10.61 -9.74 3.73
CA SER A 31 10.70 -8.79 2.62
C SER A 31 9.73 -7.62 2.78
N LEU A 32 8.51 -7.89 3.26
CA LEU A 32 7.53 -6.88 3.63
C LEU A 32 7.64 -6.61 5.14
N LYS A 33 8.12 -5.43 5.52
CA LYS A 33 8.39 -5.07 6.92
C LYS A 33 7.29 -4.25 7.58
N SER A 34 6.39 -3.71 6.78
CA SER A 34 5.29 -2.87 7.23
C SER A 34 3.96 -3.58 7.05
N SER A 35 3.06 -3.38 8.01
CA SER A 35 1.66 -3.80 7.89
C SER A 35 0.85 -2.84 7.02
N SER A 36 1.33 -1.63 6.75
CA SER A 36 0.63 -0.66 5.91
C SER A 36 1.23 -0.63 4.51
N ILE A 37 0.37 -0.62 3.49
CA ILE A 37 0.74 -0.65 2.07
C ILE A 37 -0.08 0.36 1.27
N VAL A 38 0.39 0.69 0.07
CA VAL A 38 -0.38 1.42 -0.94
C VAL A 38 -0.38 0.61 -2.23
N ILE A 39 -1.57 0.32 -2.77
CA ILE A 39 -1.69 -0.26 -4.11
C ILE A 39 -1.36 0.82 -5.14
N ILE A 40 -0.49 0.47 -6.08
CA ILE A 40 -0.01 1.39 -7.13
C ILE A 40 -0.52 1.00 -8.52
N ALA A 41 -0.93 -0.25 -8.71
CA ALA A 41 -1.57 -0.73 -9.93
C ALA A 41 -2.33 -2.03 -9.67
N ASP A 42 -3.36 -2.26 -10.49
CA ASP A 42 -4.09 -3.50 -10.64
C ASP A 42 -4.00 -3.99 -12.10
N ASP A 43 -3.92 -5.31 -12.28
CA ASP A 43 -3.75 -5.98 -13.57
C ASP A 43 -4.44 -7.34 -13.51
N ASP A 44 -5.64 -7.42 -14.08
CA ASP A 44 -6.53 -8.58 -14.04
C ASP A 44 -6.68 -9.17 -12.63
N GLU A 45 -6.06 -10.32 -12.38
CA GLU A 45 -6.12 -11.04 -11.10
C GLU A 45 -5.03 -10.61 -10.11
N TYR A 46 -4.15 -9.69 -10.48
CA TYR A 46 -2.99 -9.29 -9.69
C TYR A 46 -3.05 -7.82 -9.28
N VAL A 47 -2.43 -7.56 -8.14
CA VAL A 47 -2.20 -6.21 -7.61
C VAL A 47 -0.73 -6.01 -7.35
N PHE A 48 -0.30 -4.78 -7.61
CA PHE A 48 1.03 -4.27 -7.35
C PHE A 48 0.95 -3.21 -6.25
N PHE A 49 1.77 -3.37 -5.22
CA PHE A 49 1.75 -2.47 -4.08
C PHE A 49 3.15 -2.21 -3.54
N VAL A 50 3.28 -1.11 -2.81
CA VAL A 50 4.50 -0.70 -2.13
C VAL A 50 4.24 -0.63 -0.63
N GLN A 51 5.30 -0.76 0.16
CA GLN A 51 5.18 -0.68 1.61
C GLN A 51 5.15 0.78 2.07
N CYS A 52 4.33 1.07 3.08
CA CYS A 52 4.33 2.34 3.77
C CYS A 52 5.33 2.33 4.93
N ILE A 53 5.80 3.52 5.29
CA ILE A 53 6.56 3.79 6.50
C ILE A 53 5.63 4.57 7.42
N LYS A 54 5.40 4.07 8.64
CA LYS A 54 4.43 4.65 9.58
C LYS A 54 4.90 5.96 10.21
N LYS A 55 6.20 6.09 10.46
CA LYS A 55 6.80 7.28 11.10
C LYS A 55 7.92 7.84 10.24
N TRP A 56 7.89 9.14 10.04
CA TRP A 56 8.95 9.85 9.36
C TRP A 56 10.16 9.99 10.29
N ASP A 57 11.34 9.71 9.74
CA ASP A 57 12.63 9.91 10.38
C ASP A 57 13.48 10.72 9.40
N GLU A 58 14.16 11.76 9.89
CA GLU A 58 14.97 12.66 9.06
C GLU A 58 16.11 11.94 8.33
N SER A 59 16.59 10.80 8.86
CA SER A 59 17.57 9.96 8.18
C SER A 59 17.05 9.40 6.84
N LEU A 60 15.73 9.31 6.66
CA LEU A 60 15.10 8.84 5.42
C LEU A 60 15.12 9.90 4.31
N HIS A 61 15.33 11.17 4.64
CA HIS A 61 15.25 12.28 3.68
C HIS A 61 16.25 12.13 2.52
N GLN A 62 17.39 11.49 2.75
CA GLN A 62 18.43 11.31 1.74
C GLN A 62 18.16 10.11 0.82
N ASN A 63 17.20 9.24 1.15
CA ASN A 63 16.92 8.06 0.34
C ASN A 63 15.94 8.41 -0.79
N SER A 64 16.45 8.40 -2.02
CA SER A 64 15.67 8.72 -3.23
C SER A 64 14.49 7.79 -3.49
N ASN A 65 14.51 6.58 -2.90
CA ASN A 65 13.42 5.61 -2.99
C ASN A 65 12.30 5.88 -1.97
N ILE A 66 12.46 6.85 -1.07
CA ILE A 66 11.43 7.19 -0.11
C ILE A 66 10.65 8.42 -0.61
N VAL A 67 9.34 8.35 -0.50
CA VAL A 67 8.42 9.44 -0.83
C VAL A 67 7.66 9.80 0.43
N ARG A 68 7.94 10.98 0.99
CA ARG A 68 7.19 11.52 2.12
C ARG A 68 5.77 11.87 1.68
N LEU A 69 4.79 11.61 2.54
CA LEU A 69 3.38 11.94 2.32
C LEU A 69 3.00 13.19 3.12
N GLN A 70 2.12 14.01 2.55
CA GLN A 70 1.44 15.10 3.24
C GLN A 70 0.20 14.53 3.97
N CYS A 71 0.42 14.01 5.19
CA CYS A 71 -0.59 13.23 5.90
C CYS A 71 -1.84 14.03 6.29
N ASP A 72 -1.74 15.35 6.41
CA ASP A 72 -2.86 16.24 6.76
C ASP A 72 -3.75 16.60 5.55
N ASN A 73 -3.32 16.23 4.34
CA ASN A 73 -3.98 16.55 3.08
C ASN A 73 -4.62 15.32 2.41
N GLY A 74 -4.93 14.27 3.18
CA GLY A 74 -5.70 13.13 2.68
C GLY A 74 -7.11 13.55 2.27
N ILE A 75 -7.76 12.73 1.44
CA ILE A 75 -9.10 13.01 0.90
C ILE A 75 -10.08 11.92 1.35
N ALA A 76 -11.13 12.29 2.06
CA ALA A 76 -12.21 11.37 2.43
C ALA A 76 -13.14 11.07 1.23
N ASP A 77 -13.98 10.04 1.35
CA ASP A 77 -14.94 9.63 0.30
C ASP A 77 -15.91 10.75 -0.11
N ASN A 78 -16.17 11.72 0.78
CA ASN A 78 -17.02 12.88 0.52
C ASN A 78 -16.27 14.06 -0.13
N GLY A 79 -14.95 13.94 -0.35
CA GLY A 79 -14.09 14.97 -0.92
C GLY A 79 -13.44 15.92 0.08
N ASP A 80 -13.76 15.81 1.38
CA ASP A 80 -13.18 16.66 2.42
C ASP A 80 -11.75 16.26 2.77
N LEU A 81 -10.99 17.21 3.33
CA LEU A 81 -9.66 16.95 3.87
C LEU A 81 -9.75 16.05 5.12
N ALA A 82 -8.85 15.08 5.20
CA ALA A 82 -8.76 14.14 6.30
C ALA A 82 -7.32 13.67 6.55
N THR A 83 -7.01 13.35 7.80
CA THR A 83 -5.67 12.93 8.21
C THR A 83 -5.41 11.44 7.94
N ILE A 84 -4.24 11.13 7.37
CA ILE A 84 -3.74 9.77 7.15
C ILE A 84 -2.86 9.35 8.32
N ASP A 85 -3.34 8.41 9.15
CA ASP A 85 -2.62 7.98 10.38
C ASP A 85 -1.78 6.70 10.22
N VAL A 86 -1.96 5.98 9.11
CA VAL A 86 -1.35 4.67 8.90
C VAL A 86 -0.02 4.73 8.13
N ALA A 87 0.31 5.89 7.56
CA ALA A 87 1.50 6.08 6.73
C ALA A 87 1.99 7.53 6.78
N SER A 88 3.31 7.72 6.87
CA SER A 88 3.99 9.02 6.73
C SER A 88 4.86 9.12 5.48
N ALA A 89 5.21 7.97 4.90
CA ALA A 89 5.97 7.88 3.66
C ALA A 89 5.67 6.53 2.97
N ILE A 90 6.11 6.39 1.73
CA ILE A 90 6.17 5.10 1.02
C ILE A 90 7.60 4.80 0.56
N ASP A 91 7.91 3.51 0.42
CA ASP A 91 9.18 3.03 -0.11
C ASP A 91 8.97 2.38 -1.48
N ILE A 92 9.49 3.03 -2.52
CA ILE A 92 9.38 2.59 -3.92
C ILE A 92 10.57 1.75 -4.40
N SER A 93 11.45 1.32 -3.48
CA SER A 93 12.58 0.44 -3.84
C SER A 93 12.14 -0.99 -4.18
N VAL A 94 11.01 -1.43 -3.63
CA VAL A 94 10.44 -2.77 -3.83
C VAL A 94 8.97 -2.65 -4.21
N ILE A 95 8.60 -3.30 -5.32
CA ILE A 95 7.20 -3.47 -5.72
C ILE A 95 6.82 -4.91 -5.40
N PHE A 96 5.75 -5.09 -4.64
CA PHE A 96 5.19 -6.40 -4.32
C PHE A 96 4.07 -6.72 -5.30
N LYS A 97 4.01 -7.96 -5.79
CA LYS A 97 2.93 -8.49 -6.62
C LYS A 97 2.25 -9.65 -5.90
N MET A 98 0.92 -9.62 -5.80
CA MET A 98 0.12 -10.73 -5.26
C MET A 98 -1.21 -10.85 -6.02
N ASN A 99 -1.87 -12.01 -5.96
CA ASN A 99 -3.26 -12.13 -6.42
C ASN A 99 -4.19 -11.20 -5.61
N TYR A 100 -5.12 -10.54 -6.31
CA TYR A 100 -6.05 -9.56 -5.76
C TYR A 100 -6.92 -10.15 -4.64
N HIS A 101 -7.53 -11.31 -4.86
CA HIS A 101 -8.39 -11.96 -3.87
C HIS A 101 -7.60 -12.42 -2.65
N ASP A 102 -6.37 -12.87 -2.86
CA ASP A 102 -5.47 -13.20 -1.77
C ASP A 102 -5.15 -11.97 -0.93
N LEU A 103 -4.80 -10.84 -1.54
CA LEU A 103 -4.55 -9.60 -0.81
C LEU A 103 -5.80 -9.15 -0.04
N LYS A 104 -6.97 -9.18 -0.68
CA LYS A 104 -8.25 -8.79 -0.06
C LYS A 104 -8.51 -9.57 1.22
N ALA A 105 -8.21 -10.87 1.22
CA ALA A 105 -8.37 -11.73 2.40
C ALA A 105 -7.33 -11.49 3.50
N LYS A 106 -6.30 -10.66 3.26
CA LYS A 106 -5.25 -10.31 4.23
C LYS A 106 -5.38 -8.89 4.80
N LEU A 107 -6.37 -8.12 4.37
CA LEU A 107 -6.64 -6.82 4.97
C LEU A 107 -7.18 -6.96 6.41
N ASP A 108 -6.82 -6.01 7.27
CA ASP A 108 -7.21 -5.99 8.67
C ASP A 108 -8.59 -5.33 8.88
N TYR A 109 -9.65 -6.00 8.41
CA TYR A 109 -11.03 -5.54 8.60
C TYR A 109 -11.50 -5.57 10.06
N GLN A 110 -10.74 -6.15 10.98
CA GLN A 110 -11.10 -6.19 12.40
C GLN A 110 -10.79 -4.86 13.08
N ASN A 111 -9.67 -4.24 12.71
CA ASN A 111 -9.20 -3.00 13.33
C ASN A 111 -9.45 -1.75 12.47
N TYR A 112 -9.78 -1.91 11.19
CA TYR A 112 -9.93 -0.80 10.25
C TYR A 112 -11.20 -0.89 9.42
N ASP A 113 -11.94 0.22 9.37
CA ASP A 113 -12.98 0.44 8.36
C ASP A 113 -12.35 1.13 7.14
N PHE A 114 -12.09 0.35 6.09
CA PHE A 114 -11.47 0.85 4.87
C PHE A 114 -12.34 1.84 4.10
N ASN A 115 -13.65 1.91 4.35
CA ASN A 115 -14.52 2.90 3.73
C ASN A 115 -14.33 4.28 4.38
N SER A 116 -14.04 4.34 5.69
CA SER A 116 -13.82 5.63 6.38
C SER A 116 -12.39 6.14 6.29
N MET A 117 -11.44 5.32 5.87
CA MET A 117 -10.05 5.73 5.71
C MET A 117 -9.91 6.75 4.57
N PRO A 118 -9.02 7.74 4.67
CA PRO A 118 -8.78 8.69 3.59
C PRO A 118 -7.91 8.09 2.47
N TYR A 119 -8.12 8.59 1.25
CA TYR A 119 -7.18 8.48 0.14
C TYR A 119 -5.98 9.39 0.34
N LEU A 120 -4.90 9.12 -0.38
CA LEU A 120 -3.80 10.08 -0.51
C LEU A 120 -4.31 11.40 -1.14
N GLY A 121 -3.73 12.53 -0.74
CA GLY A 121 -3.96 13.81 -1.42
C GLY A 121 -3.53 13.76 -2.88
N ILE A 122 -4.16 14.59 -3.74
CA ILE A 122 -3.86 14.60 -5.18
C ILE A 122 -2.37 14.89 -5.45
N GLU A 123 -1.76 15.79 -4.69
CA GLU A 123 -0.32 16.09 -4.81
C GLU A 123 0.55 14.85 -4.54
N ASP A 124 0.25 14.12 -3.47
CA ASP A 124 0.96 12.88 -3.13
C ASP A 124 0.75 11.80 -4.19
N GLN A 125 -0.49 11.64 -4.70
CA GLN A 125 -0.79 10.69 -5.78
C GLN A 125 0.07 10.97 -7.01
N LEU A 126 0.11 12.22 -7.47
CA LEU A 126 0.92 12.64 -8.63
C LEU A 126 2.42 12.45 -8.35
N LEU A 127 2.89 12.79 -7.15
CA LEU A 127 4.28 12.63 -6.76
C LEU A 127 4.72 11.17 -6.82
N ILE A 128 3.89 10.25 -6.32
CA ILE A 128 4.16 8.82 -6.32
C ILE A 128 4.20 8.29 -7.75
N VAL A 129 3.20 8.61 -8.58
CA VAL A 129 3.14 8.19 -9.98
C VAL A 129 4.36 8.69 -10.75
N ASN A 130 4.72 9.97 -10.59
CA ASN A 130 5.88 10.56 -11.27
C ASN A 130 7.19 9.89 -10.83
N LYS A 131 7.38 9.69 -9.52
CA LYS A 131 8.60 9.05 -9.00
C LYS A 131 8.71 7.59 -9.43
N LEU A 132 7.62 6.83 -9.39
CA LEU A 132 7.61 5.44 -9.87
C LEU A 132 7.88 5.38 -11.37
N SER A 133 7.24 6.22 -12.16
CA SER A 133 7.45 6.28 -13.62
C SER A 133 8.90 6.62 -13.95
N ALA A 134 9.48 7.62 -13.29
CA ALA A 134 10.88 7.98 -13.47
C ALA A 134 11.81 6.81 -13.10
N LYS A 135 11.51 6.12 -11.99
CA LYS A 135 12.31 4.98 -11.51
C LYS A 135 12.20 3.75 -12.41
N LEU A 136 11.04 3.49 -13.00
CA LEU A 136 10.83 2.38 -13.95
C LEU A 136 11.46 2.64 -15.31
N ASN A 137 11.70 3.91 -15.66
CA ASN A 137 12.42 4.31 -16.87
C ASN A 137 13.94 4.41 -16.65
N ASP A 138 14.44 4.28 -15.42
CA ASP A 138 15.87 4.22 -15.10
C ASP A 138 16.42 2.84 -15.50
N THR A 139 17.63 2.80 -16.07
CA THR A 139 18.29 1.55 -16.49
C THR A 139 19.20 0.95 -15.42
N THR A 140 19.49 1.70 -14.35
CA THR A 140 20.52 1.36 -13.36
C THR A 140 19.96 1.13 -11.96
N ASN A 141 18.82 1.74 -11.63
CA ASN A 141 18.22 1.69 -10.30
C ASN A 141 16.72 1.36 -10.35
N LEU A 142 16.40 0.22 -10.96
CA LEU A 142 15.03 -0.28 -11.05
C LEU A 142 14.51 -0.77 -9.69
N PRO A 143 13.20 -0.68 -9.41
CA PRO A 143 12.60 -1.32 -8.25
C PRO A 143 12.74 -2.84 -8.33
N LYS A 144 12.99 -3.50 -7.20
CA LYS A 144 12.93 -4.96 -7.13
C LYS A 144 11.47 -5.42 -7.13
N LEU A 145 11.12 -6.34 -8.03
CA LEU A 145 9.82 -7.01 -8.00
C LEU A 145 9.85 -8.22 -7.07
N VAL A 146 8.95 -8.27 -6.09
CA VAL A 146 8.77 -9.41 -5.18
C VAL A 146 7.39 -10.01 -5.38
N VAL A 147 7.32 -11.25 -5.83
CA VAL A 147 6.05 -11.94 -6.03
C VAL A 147 5.70 -12.76 -4.78
N LEU A 148 4.59 -12.41 -4.14
CA LEU A 148 4.07 -13.12 -2.99
C LEU A 148 3.02 -14.14 -3.46
N ARG A 149 3.26 -15.41 -3.13
CA ARG A 149 2.38 -16.54 -3.50
C ARG A 149 2.14 -17.42 -2.29
N LYS A 150 0.97 -18.06 -2.24
CA LYS A 150 0.72 -19.14 -1.28
C LYS A 150 1.74 -20.26 -1.52
N SER A 151 2.42 -20.69 -0.46
CA SER A 151 3.15 -21.96 -0.51
C SER A 151 2.14 -23.08 -0.76
N LYS A 152 2.37 -23.91 -1.77
CA LYS A 152 1.64 -25.18 -1.86
C LYS A 152 1.95 -25.94 -0.58
N GLN A 153 0.92 -26.32 0.18
CA GLN A 153 1.10 -27.32 1.23
C GLN A 153 1.39 -28.63 0.50
N GLU A 154 2.58 -29.17 0.71
CA GLU A 154 2.88 -30.59 0.42
C GLU A 154 2.22 -31.47 1.48
#